data_AF-A0A2U2N7F9-F1
#
_entry.id   AF-A0A2U2N7F9-F1
#
_cell.length_a   1.000
_cell.length_b   1.000
_cell.length_c   1.000
_cell.angle_alpha   90.00
_cell.angle_beta   90.00
_cell.angle_gamma   90.00
#
_symmetry.space_group_name_H-M   'P 1'
#
loop_
_entity.id
_entity.type
_entity.pdbx_description
1 polymer ?
#
loop_
_entity_poly.entity_id
_entity_poly.type
_entity_poly.pdbx_seq_one_letter_code
_entity_poly.pdbx_strand_id
1 'polypeptide(L)'
;MAIDTTTLVTRLRDEVNVPAGDDQRLAEKIATATVYVDNAIGGASVADEVRADCIVGCAADLYNSRDARLGVMNVADGTLEPYRVSSDPLRSVWPKLNAAGVPTGGLVVA
;
A
#
# COMPACT_ATOMS: atom_id res chain seq x y z
N MET A 1 -11.28 9.06 16.06
CA MET A 1 -11.90 9.99 15.10
C MET A 1 -11.30 9.59 13.77
N ALA A 2 -12.13 9.16 12.83
CA ALA A 2 -11.63 8.65 11.55
C ALA A 2 -10.74 9.70 10.87
N ILE A 3 -9.57 9.26 10.42
CA ILE A 3 -8.61 10.14 9.73
C ILE A 3 -9.19 10.50 8.37
N ASP A 4 -9.24 11.80 8.06
CA ASP A 4 -9.84 12.29 6.84
C ASP A 4 -8.96 12.03 5.59
N THR A 5 -9.59 12.10 4.42
CA THR A 5 -8.91 11.85 3.13
C THR A 5 -7.79 12.85 2.89
N THR A 6 -7.94 14.11 3.29
CA THR A 6 -6.92 15.15 3.13
C THR A 6 -5.64 14.80 3.89
N THR A 7 -5.77 14.35 5.13
CA THR A 7 -4.65 13.89 5.96
C THR A 7 -3.99 12.66 5.35
N LEU A 8 -4.76 11.71 4.83
CA LEU A 8 -4.23 10.52 4.17
C LEU A 8 -3.45 10.87 2.90
N VAL A 9 -3.91 11.83 2.10
CA VAL A 9 -3.20 12.30 0.90
C VAL A 9 -1.89 12.98 1.28
N THR A 10 -1.86 13.79 2.34
CA THR A 10 -0.62 14.39 2.85
C THR A 10 0.37 13.33 3.31
N ARG A 11 -0.08 12.35 4.10
CA ARG A 11 0.79 11.24 4.54
C ARG A 11 1.34 10.43 3.37
N LEU A 12 0.50 10.13 2.37
CA LEU A 12 0.95 9.43 1.16
C LEU A 12 1.97 10.26 0.39
N ARG A 13 1.76 11.58 0.27
CA ARG A 13 2.69 12.48 -0.40
C ARG A 13 4.09 12.40 0.21
N ASP A 14 4.16 12.45 1.54
CA ASP A 14 5.41 12.34 2.28
C ASP A 14 6.04 10.95 2.07
N GLU A 15 5.23 9.89 2.10
CA GLU A 15 5.67 8.50 1.90
C GLU A 15 6.28 8.26 0.52
N VAL A 16 5.69 8.81 -0.55
CA VAL A 16 6.19 8.65 -1.93
C VAL A 16 7.18 9.75 -2.36
N ASN A 17 7.54 10.66 -1.44
CA ASN A 17 8.47 11.76 -1.67
C ASN A 17 8.12 12.61 -2.92
N VAL A 18 6.84 12.99 -3.06
CA VAL A 18 6.35 13.85 -4.17
C VAL A 18 6.13 15.28 -3.65
N PRO A 19 7.07 16.22 -3.82
CA PRO A 19 7.02 17.51 -3.15
C PRO A 19 5.90 18.45 -3.65
N ALA A 20 5.43 18.29 -4.89
CA ALA A 20 4.31 19.07 -5.44
C ALA A 20 3.67 18.36 -6.64
N GLY A 21 2.40 18.68 -6.91
CA GLY A 21 1.63 18.10 -8.02
C GLY A 21 1.11 16.69 -7.71
N ASP A 22 0.51 16.06 -8.72
CA ASP A 22 -0.08 14.72 -8.68
C ASP A 22 -1.20 14.51 -7.62
N ASP A 23 -1.76 15.59 -7.05
CA ASP A 23 -2.84 15.57 -6.03
C ASP A 23 -4.00 14.64 -6.41
N GLN A 24 -4.51 14.78 -7.63
CA GLN A 24 -5.60 13.96 -8.14
C GLN A 24 -5.23 12.48 -8.12
N ARG A 25 -4.02 12.15 -8.56
CA ARG A 25 -3.54 10.77 -8.61
C ARG A 25 -3.36 10.21 -7.20
N LEU A 26 -2.78 10.98 -6.27
CA LEU A 26 -2.64 10.57 -4.87
C LEU A 26 -4.01 10.29 -4.25
N ALA A 27 -5.01 11.15 -4.50
CA ALA A 27 -6.38 10.96 -4.04
C ALA A 27 -7.02 9.69 -4.64
N GLU A 28 -6.84 9.43 -5.94
CA GLU A 28 -7.32 8.19 -6.60
C GLU A 28 -6.69 6.93 -5.98
N LYS A 29 -5.41 6.98 -5.62
CA LYS A 29 -4.72 5.87 -4.94
C LYS A 29 -5.22 5.65 -3.52
N ILE A 30 -5.44 6.72 -2.75
CA ILE A 30 -6.05 6.62 -1.42
C ILE A 30 -7.46 6.02 -1.51
N ALA A 31 -8.29 6.45 -2.46
CA ALA A 31 -9.64 5.91 -2.64
C ALA A 31 -9.60 4.40 -2.94
N THR A 32 -8.70 3.97 -3.84
CA THR A 32 -8.54 2.56 -4.19
C THR A 32 -8.01 1.74 -3.01
N ALA A 33 -6.98 2.23 -2.33
CA ALA A 33 -6.38 1.57 -1.17
C ALA A 33 -7.37 1.42 -0.01
N THR A 34 -8.22 2.42 0.21
CA THR A 34 -9.27 2.39 1.23
C THR A 34 -10.20 1.20 1.01
N VAL A 35 -10.65 0.97 -0.22
CA VAL A 35 -11.50 -0.17 -0.57
C VAL A 35 -10.80 -1.51 -0.30
N TYR A 36 -9.53 -1.65 -0.70
CA TYR A 36 -8.80 -2.90 -0.46
C TYR A 36 -8.59 -3.17 1.03
N VAL A 37 -8.16 -2.17 1.79
CA VAL A 37 -7.89 -2.29 3.22
C VAL A 37 -9.18 -2.55 4.01
N ASP A 38 -10.27 -1.86 3.70
CA ASP A 38 -11.55 -2.07 4.38
C ASP A 38 -12.10 -3.48 4.15
N ASN A 39 -12.00 -3.99 2.91
CA ASN A 39 -12.36 -5.38 2.61
C ASN A 39 -11.46 -6.38 3.35
N ALA A 40 -10.16 -6.10 3.44
CA ALA A 40 -9.20 -6.92 4.16
C ALA A 40 -9.43 -6.95 5.68
N ILE A 41 -9.84 -5.83 6.27
CA ILE A 41 -10.21 -5.75 7.68
C ILE A 41 -11.45 -6.59 7.98
N GLY A 42 -12.38 -6.72 7.01
CA GLY A 42 -13.49 -7.67 7.09
C GLY A 42 -14.40 -7.47 8.30
N GLY A 43 -14.50 -6.23 8.80
CA GLY A 43 -15.28 -5.89 10.00
C GLY A 43 -14.57 -6.11 11.34
N ALA A 44 -13.30 -6.54 11.34
CA ALA A 44 -12.49 -6.57 12.55
C ALA A 44 -12.30 -5.15 13.12
N SER A 45 -12.24 -5.04 14.46
CA SER A 45 -11.98 -3.77 15.12
C SER A 45 -10.48 -3.45 15.06
N VAL A 46 -10.12 -2.44 14.28
CA VAL A 46 -8.74 -1.96 14.12
C VAL A 46 -8.68 -0.49 14.53
N ALA A 47 -7.61 -0.08 15.20
CA ALA A 47 -7.41 1.32 15.57
C ALA A 47 -7.32 2.22 14.32
N ASP A 48 -7.90 3.42 14.39
CA ASP A 48 -7.95 4.38 13.27
C ASP A 48 -6.55 4.64 12.65
N GLU A 49 -5.52 4.78 13.48
CA GLU A 49 -4.14 5.00 13.02
C GLU A 49 -3.53 3.79 12.31
N VAL A 50 -3.83 2.57 12.77
CA VAL A 50 -3.37 1.33 12.09
C VAL A 50 -4.06 1.18 10.74
N ARG A 51 -5.36 1.47 10.68
CA ARG A 51 -6.10 1.50 9.42
C ARG A 51 -5.50 2.53 8.45
N ALA A 52 -5.19 3.75 8.93
CA ALA A 52 -4.57 4.78 8.10
C ALA A 52 -3.18 4.37 7.59
N ASP A 53 -2.34 3.78 8.44
CA ASP A 53 -1.02 3.27 8.05
C ASP A 53 -1.11 2.15 6.99
N CYS A 54 -2.13 1.29 7.08
CA CYS A 54 -2.42 0.28 6.05
C CYS A 54 -2.86 0.93 4.72
N ILE A 55 -3.73 1.94 4.77
CA ILE A 55 -4.20 2.66 3.57
C ILE A 55 -3.05 3.38 2.89
N VAL A 56 -2.21 4.10 3.63
CA VAL A 56 -1.05 4.82 3.08
C VAL A 56 -0.06 3.85 2.45
N GLY A 57 0.27 2.74 3.12
CA GLY A 57 1.15 1.71 2.57
C GLY A 57 0.63 1.09 1.27
N CYS A 58 -0.64 0.67 1.25
CA CYS A 58 -1.26 0.14 0.03
C CYS A 58 -1.29 1.18 -1.10
N ALA A 59 -1.61 2.43 -0.79
CA ALA A 59 -1.62 3.49 -1.79
C ALA A 59 -0.23 3.79 -2.36
N ALA A 60 0.82 3.73 -1.53
CA ALA A 60 2.21 3.87 -1.98
C ALA A 60 2.61 2.73 -2.93
N ASP A 61 2.26 1.48 -2.59
CA ASP A 61 2.48 0.33 -3.46
C ASP A 61 1.73 0.48 -4.81
N LEU A 62 0.47 0.90 -4.77
CA LEU A 62 -0.34 1.16 -5.97
C LEU A 62 0.18 2.34 -6.80
N TYR A 63 0.85 3.30 -6.17
CA TYR A 63 1.46 4.44 -6.84
C TYR A 63 2.75 4.03 -7.57
N ASN A 64 3.63 3.27 -6.87
CA ASN A 64 4.95 2.83 -7.34
C ASN A 64 4.89 1.66 -8.33
N SER A 65 3.91 0.76 -8.19
CA SER A 65 3.70 -0.37 -9.12
C SER A 65 3.43 0.05 -10.56
N ARG A 66 3.00 1.29 -10.82
CA ARG A 66 2.88 1.84 -12.18
C ARG A 66 4.25 2.03 -12.84
N ASP A 67 5.24 2.47 -12.09
CA ASP A 67 6.59 2.72 -12.60
C ASP A 67 7.38 1.41 -12.73
N ALA A 68 7.14 0.47 -11.81
CA ALA A 68 7.83 -0.82 -11.78
C ALA A 68 7.20 -1.93 -12.64
N ARG A 69 6.27 -1.62 -13.56
CA ARG A 69 5.55 -2.62 -14.38
C ARG A 69 6.45 -3.53 -15.23
N LEU A 70 7.68 -3.09 -15.50
CA LEU A 70 8.68 -3.86 -16.27
C LEU A 70 9.75 -4.51 -15.38
N GLY A 71 9.62 -4.41 -14.04
CA GLY A 71 10.64 -4.83 -13.08
C GLY A 71 11.63 -3.71 -12.75
N VAL A 72 12.27 -3.81 -11.58
CA VAL A 72 13.36 -2.90 -11.18
C VAL A 72 14.68 -3.59 -11.54
N MET A 73 15.54 -2.89 -12.28
CA MET A 73 16.87 -3.39 -12.63
C MET A 73 17.80 -3.21 -11.43
N ASN A 74 18.31 -4.31 -10.86
CA ASN A 74 19.41 -4.24 -9.92
C ASN A 74 20.72 -4.07 -10.71
N VAL A 75 21.41 -2.95 -10.53
CA VAL A 75 22.64 -2.59 -11.29
C VAL A 75 23.92 -2.97 -10.52
N ALA A 76 23.79 -3.57 -9.33
CA ALA A 76 24.89 -3.70 -8.38
C ALA A 76 25.84 -4.88 -8.63
N ASP A 77 25.40 -5.95 -9.31
CA ASP A 77 26.23 -7.15 -9.52
C ASP A 77 25.88 -7.77 -10.87
N GLY A 78 26.87 -8.09 -11.70
CA GLY A 78 26.76 -8.34 -13.16
C GLY A 78 25.86 -9.52 -13.60
N THR A 79 25.08 -10.10 -12.69
CA THR A 79 24.04 -11.11 -12.93
C THR A 79 22.67 -10.42 -12.98
N LEU A 80 22.22 -10.11 -14.21
CA LEU A 80 20.95 -9.44 -14.49
C LEU A 80 19.76 -10.40 -14.31
N GLU A 81 19.25 -10.54 -13.09
CA GLU A 81 17.96 -11.19 -12.84
C GLU A 81 16.86 -10.15 -12.59
N PRO A 82 15.76 -10.15 -13.36
CA PRO A 82 14.65 -9.23 -13.13
C PRO A 82 13.99 -9.50 -11.77
N TYR A 83 13.99 -8.52 -10.86
CA TYR A 83 13.17 -8.61 -9.66
C TYR A 83 11.69 -8.46 -10.03
N ARG A 84 10.89 -9.51 -9.81
CA ARG A 84 9.44 -9.46 -9.98
C ARG A 84 8.83 -8.70 -8.81
N VAL A 85 8.32 -7.51 -9.09
CA VAL A 85 7.46 -6.79 -8.15
C VAL A 85 6.16 -7.58 -7.99
N SER A 86 5.75 -7.81 -6.75
CA SER A 86 4.50 -8.52 -6.45
C SER A 86 3.32 -7.80 -7.08
N SER A 87 2.40 -8.56 -7.68
CA SER A 87 1.13 -8.04 -8.19
C SER A 87 0.06 -7.94 -7.11
N ASP A 88 0.28 -8.49 -5.91
CA ASP A 88 -0.63 -8.34 -4.77
C ASP A 88 -0.61 -6.90 -4.24
N PRO A 89 -1.73 -6.15 -4.33
CA PRO A 89 -1.82 -4.76 -3.88
C PRO A 89 -1.78 -4.59 -2.35
N LEU A 90 -1.90 -5.68 -1.59
CA LEU A 90 -1.93 -5.66 -0.12
C LEU A 90 -0.69 -6.31 0.51
N ARG A 91 0.34 -6.60 -0.29
CA ARG A 91 1.57 -7.25 0.18
C ARG A 91 2.19 -6.57 1.41
N SER A 92 2.26 -5.25 1.42
CA SER A 92 2.80 -4.48 2.57
C SER A 92 1.82 -4.36 3.74
N VAL A 93 0.53 -4.59 3.50
CA VAL A 93 -0.55 -4.44 4.48
C VAL A 93 -0.73 -5.70 5.33
N TRP A 94 -0.55 -6.89 4.76
CA TRP A 94 -0.77 -8.15 5.49
C TRP A 94 -0.01 -8.27 6.80
N PRO A 95 1.30 -7.95 6.89
CA PRO A 95 2.01 -8.01 8.15
C PRO A 95 1.46 -7.03 9.20
N LYS A 96 0.99 -5.85 8.77
CA LYS A 96 0.44 -4.81 9.65
C LYS A 96 -0.90 -5.23 10.25
N LEU A 97 -1.79 -5.77 9.43
CA LEU A 97 -3.09 -6.26 9.86
C LEU A 97 -2.97 -7.49 10.76
N ASN A 98 -2.04 -8.41 10.46
CA ASN A 98 -1.75 -9.55 11.34
C ASN A 98 -1.26 -9.08 12.72
N ALA A 99 -0.34 -8.10 12.76
CA ALA A 99 0.12 -7.51 14.01
C ALA A 99 -1.01 -6.80 14.80
N ALA A 100 -2.03 -6.30 14.09
CA ALA A 100 -3.24 -5.72 14.67
C ALA A 100 -4.29 -6.76 15.11
N GLY A 101 -4.00 -8.06 14.97
CA GLY A 101 -4.92 -9.13 15.35
C GLY A 101 -6.03 -9.40 14.33
N VAL A 102 -5.95 -8.83 13.12
CA VAL A 102 -6.85 -9.19 12.01
C VAL A 102 -6.34 -10.50 11.40
N PRO A 103 -7.17 -11.56 11.29
CA PRO A 103 -6.79 -12.80 10.65
C PRO A 103 -6.60 -12.56 9.14
N THR A 104 -5.39 -12.16 8.76
CA THR A 104 -5.02 -11.94 7.36
C THR A 104 -4.31 -13.15 6.81
N GLY A 105 -4.75 -13.58 5.62
CA GLY A 105 -4.28 -14.81 5.02
C GLY A 105 -5.16 -15.99 5.42
N GLY A 106 -6.25 -16.19 4.68
CA GLY A 106 -6.50 -17.57 4.27
C GLY A 106 -5.23 -18.01 3.55
N LEU A 107 -4.52 -19.00 4.09
CA LEU A 107 -3.40 -19.65 3.42
C LEU A 107 -3.76 -19.85 1.95
N VAL A 108 -3.21 -19.05 1.05
CA VAL A 108 -3.09 -19.45 -0.34
C VAL A 108 -1.99 -20.49 -0.32
N VAL A 109 -2.40 -21.74 -0.10
CA VAL A 109 -1.57 -22.91 -0.37
C VAL A 109 -1.22 -22.83 -1.85
N ALA A 110 0.05 -22.48 -2.13
CA ALA A 110 0.67 -22.71 -3.43
C ALA A 110 1.16 -24.16 -3.49
#